data_AF-A0A661SDM0-F1
#
_entry.id   AF-A0A661SDM0-F1
#
_cell.length_a   1.000
_cell.length_b   1.000
_cell.length_c   1.000
_cell.angle_alpha   90.00
_cell.angle_beta   90.00
_cell.angle_gamma   90.00
#
_symmetry.space_group_name_H-M   'P 1'
#
loop_
_entity.id
_entity.type
_entity.pdbx_description
1 polymer ?
#
loop_
_entity_poly.entity_id
_entity_poly.type
_entity_poly.pdbx_seq_one_letter_code
_entity_poly.pdbx_strand_id
1 'polypeptide(L)'
;ASAIQWLKQQLTRKPQTFQELHPQFLREIGGWQKHERPLELSEMLEQNFLRYDGKGPIPSQIVAWLRQSADMRRVIQEELASGRAVEDAHGLHTQHPGLIRRAKDRWYVPDPGKAADLEKLRERTLLKEFEEYRAFKGRRLTRFRLEAVRAGFKRAWQERDYATIIAVARKIPEEVLQEDPKLLMWYDQAVTRMGGE
;
A
#
# COMPACT_ATOMS: atom_id res chain seq x y z
N ALA A 1 -20.50 13.33 -3.30
CA ALA A 1 -19.39 12.46 -3.72
C ALA A 1 -18.25 12.65 -2.74
N SER A 2 -17.57 11.58 -2.29
CA SER A 2 -16.44 11.70 -1.36
C SER A 2 -15.14 12.02 -2.10
N ALA A 3 -14.16 12.57 -1.37
CA ALA A 3 -12.79 12.81 -1.85
C ALA A 3 -12.16 11.57 -2.52
N ILE A 4 -12.35 10.40 -1.92
CA ILE A 4 -11.84 9.12 -2.43
C ILE A 4 -12.54 8.75 -3.74
N GLN A 5 -13.85 8.96 -3.85
CA GLN A 5 -14.60 8.69 -5.07
C GLN A 5 -14.15 9.59 -6.22
N TRP A 6 -13.89 10.87 -5.94
CA TRP A 6 -13.32 11.80 -6.92
C TRP A 6 -11.92 11.36 -7.34
N LEU A 7 -11.03 11.03 -6.38
CA LEU A 7 -9.68 10.54 -6.69
C LEU A 7 -9.73 9.27 -7.54
N LYS A 8 -10.64 8.34 -7.24
CA LYS A 8 -10.84 7.14 -8.04
C LYS A 8 -11.25 7.48 -9.47
N GLN A 9 -12.18 8.40 -9.67
CA GLN A 9 -12.57 8.85 -11.01
C GLN A 9 -11.40 9.47 -11.78
N GLN A 10 -10.58 10.30 -11.11
CA GLN A 10 -9.40 10.92 -11.72
C GLN A 10 -8.33 9.89 -12.11
N LEU A 11 -8.04 8.94 -11.23
CA LEU A 11 -7.01 7.93 -11.41
C LEU A 11 -7.42 6.79 -12.35
N THR A 12 -8.72 6.49 -12.45
CA THR A 12 -9.24 5.58 -13.48
C THR A 12 -9.09 6.16 -14.87
N ARG A 13 -9.24 7.48 -15.04
CA ARG A 13 -9.06 8.15 -16.34
C ARG A 13 -7.61 8.16 -16.78
N LYS A 14 -6.71 8.54 -15.87
CA LYS A 14 -5.26 8.53 -16.11
C LYS A 14 -4.49 8.42 -14.80
N PRO A 15 -3.39 7.66 -14.76
CA PRO A 15 -2.45 7.71 -13.64
C PRO A 15 -1.83 9.10 -13.50
N GLN A 16 -1.84 9.67 -12.29
CA GLN A 16 -1.40 11.05 -12.04
C GLN A 16 -0.44 11.13 -10.86
N THR A 17 0.46 12.11 -10.91
CA THR A 17 1.34 12.44 -9.80
C THR A 17 0.63 13.27 -8.74
N PHE A 18 1.20 13.33 -7.54
CA PHE A 18 0.70 14.22 -6.49
C PHE A 18 0.64 15.69 -6.95
N GLN A 19 1.67 16.16 -7.66
CA GLN A 19 1.75 17.53 -8.17
C GLN A 19 0.64 17.85 -9.17
N GLU A 20 0.24 16.88 -10.00
CA GLU A 20 -0.88 17.04 -10.95
C GLU A 20 -2.23 17.05 -10.20
N LEU A 21 -2.39 16.21 -9.17
CA LEU A 21 -3.66 16.05 -8.43
C LEU A 21 -3.92 17.16 -7.44
N HIS A 22 -2.89 17.66 -6.74
CA HIS A 22 -3.02 18.64 -5.67
C HIS A 22 -3.82 19.91 -6.04
N PRO A 23 -3.51 20.63 -7.14
CA PRO A 23 -4.28 21.82 -7.51
C PRO A 23 -5.71 21.50 -7.95
N GLN A 24 -5.94 20.32 -8.55
CA GLN A 24 -7.29 19.87 -8.94
C GLN A 24 -8.12 19.50 -7.71
N PHE A 25 -7.49 18.84 -6.73
CA PHE A 25 -8.10 18.47 -5.46
C PHE A 25 -8.52 19.71 -4.66
N LEU A 26 -7.65 20.72 -4.55
CA LEU A 26 -7.97 21.98 -3.87
C LEU A 26 -9.19 22.71 -4.47
N ARG A 27 -9.37 22.63 -5.79
CA ARG A 27 -10.55 23.21 -6.47
C ARG A 27 -11.83 22.45 -6.14
N GLU A 28 -11.76 21.13 -6.04
CA GLU A 28 -12.91 20.27 -5.72
C GLU A 28 -13.33 20.40 -4.24
N ILE A 29 -12.36 20.45 -3.31
CA ILE A 29 -12.64 20.57 -1.87
C ILE A 29 -13.15 21.95 -1.45
N GLY A 30 -13.04 22.97 -2.31
CA GLY A 30 -13.64 24.29 -2.06
C GLY A 30 -15.15 24.26 -1.86
N GLY A 31 -15.83 23.17 -2.26
CA GLY A 31 -17.23 22.87 -1.97
C GLY A 31 -17.47 21.84 -0.85
N TRP A 32 -16.42 21.30 -0.23
CA TRP A 32 -16.52 20.31 0.87
C TRP A 32 -16.29 21.02 2.22
N GLN A 33 -17.08 20.65 3.23
CA GLN A 33 -17.28 21.45 4.45
C GLN A 33 -15.98 21.85 5.18
N LYS A 34 -15.95 23.09 5.68
CA LYS A 34 -14.82 23.78 6.35
C LYS A 34 -14.47 23.27 7.76
N HIS A 35 -14.91 22.08 8.15
CA HIS A 35 -14.78 21.58 9.52
C HIS A 35 -14.20 20.18 9.57
N GLU A 36 -12.92 20.05 9.22
CA GLU A 36 -12.09 18.90 9.61
C GLU A 36 -10.63 19.28 9.35
N ARG A 37 -9.70 18.68 10.11
CA ARG A 37 -8.25 18.83 9.87
C ARG A 37 -7.99 18.62 8.37
N PRO A 38 -7.07 19.36 7.74
CA PRO A 38 -6.75 19.15 6.34
C PRO A 38 -6.47 17.66 6.12
N LEU A 39 -7.44 16.95 5.53
CA LEU A 39 -7.27 15.58 5.10
C LEU A 39 -6.25 15.67 3.99
N GLU A 40 -5.00 15.33 4.31
CA GLU A 40 -3.92 15.54 3.37
C GLU A 40 -4.12 14.59 2.19
N LEU A 41 -4.12 15.14 0.97
CA LEU A 41 -4.23 14.37 -0.27
C LEU A 41 -3.22 13.21 -0.31
N SER A 42 -2.04 13.40 0.28
CA SER A 42 -1.00 12.40 0.47
C SER A 42 -1.54 11.18 1.22
N GLU A 43 -2.14 11.38 2.38
CA GLU A 43 -2.71 10.31 3.20
C GLU A 43 -3.82 9.56 2.47
N MET A 44 -4.69 10.26 1.75
CA MET A 44 -5.77 9.62 0.97
C MET A 44 -5.23 8.79 -0.19
N LEU A 45 -4.26 9.34 -0.93
CA LEU A 45 -3.61 8.66 -2.04
C LEU A 45 -2.92 7.40 -1.57
N GLU A 46 -2.12 7.55 -0.52
CA GLU A 46 -1.47 6.46 0.15
C GLU A 46 -2.48 5.38 0.56
N GLN A 47 -3.54 5.74 1.29
CA GLN A 47 -4.45 4.76 1.88
C GLN A 47 -5.28 3.96 0.86
N ASN A 48 -5.54 4.52 -0.33
CA ASN A 48 -6.55 3.97 -1.24
C ASN A 48 -6.01 3.60 -2.63
N PHE A 49 -4.79 4.01 -2.96
CA PHE A 49 -4.23 3.89 -4.31
C PHE A 49 -2.80 3.37 -4.26
N LEU A 50 -2.30 2.94 -5.41
CA LEU A 50 -0.93 2.44 -5.55
C LEU A 50 -0.07 3.44 -6.29
N ARG A 51 1.18 3.60 -5.86
CA ARG A 51 2.19 4.47 -6.50
C ARG A 51 3.30 3.61 -7.07
N TYR A 52 3.68 3.86 -8.32
CA TYR A 52 4.89 3.29 -8.88
C TYR A 52 6.13 4.08 -8.41
N ASP A 53 7.02 3.42 -7.67
CA ASP A 53 8.23 4.02 -7.09
C ASP A 53 9.43 4.06 -8.06
N GLY A 54 9.27 3.49 -9.25
CA GLY A 54 10.32 3.35 -10.25
C GLY A 54 11.10 2.04 -10.17
N LYS A 55 10.69 1.10 -9.31
CA LYS A 55 11.32 -0.22 -9.17
C LYS A 55 10.40 -1.32 -9.69
N GLY A 56 11.00 -2.33 -10.32
CA GLY A 56 10.26 -3.47 -10.87
C GLY A 56 9.42 -3.10 -12.10
N PRO A 57 8.48 -3.96 -12.50
CA PRO A 57 7.67 -3.77 -13.70
C PRO A 57 6.79 -2.53 -13.60
N ILE A 58 6.67 -1.80 -14.71
CA ILE A 58 5.72 -0.69 -14.84
C ILE A 58 4.30 -1.28 -14.87
N PRO A 59 3.40 -0.93 -13.94
CA PRO A 59 2.06 -1.46 -13.88
C PRO A 59 1.29 -1.29 -15.20
N SER A 60 0.49 -2.30 -15.59
CA SER A 60 -0.21 -2.31 -16.88
C SER A 60 -1.11 -1.09 -17.12
N GLN A 61 -1.72 -0.50 -16.07
CA GLN A 61 -2.49 0.73 -16.19
C GLN A 61 -1.62 1.94 -16.60
N ILE A 62 -0.42 2.03 -16.06
CA ILE A 62 0.55 3.06 -16.44
C ILE A 62 1.06 2.79 -17.86
N VAL A 63 1.31 1.53 -18.22
CA VAL A 63 1.69 1.15 -19.60
C VAL A 63 0.60 1.51 -20.61
N ALA A 64 -0.67 1.20 -20.32
CA ALA A 64 -1.81 1.56 -21.16
C ALA A 64 -1.91 3.07 -21.37
N TRP A 65 -1.70 3.86 -20.31
CA TRP A 65 -1.61 5.31 -20.41
C TRP A 65 -0.41 5.79 -21.23
N LEU A 66 0.78 5.22 -21.02
CA LEU A 66 1.98 5.55 -21.81
C LEU A 66 1.75 5.31 -23.31
N ARG A 67 1.08 4.22 -23.67
CA ARG A 67 0.73 3.89 -25.07
C ARG A 67 -0.20 4.91 -25.74
N GLN A 68 -0.82 5.83 -25.00
CA GLN A 68 -1.60 6.93 -25.59
C GLN A 68 -0.71 7.97 -26.28
N SER A 69 0.53 8.15 -25.84
CA SER A 69 1.52 9.03 -26.49
C SER A 69 2.21 8.30 -27.64
N ALA A 70 2.29 8.93 -28.81
CA ALA A 70 2.94 8.37 -30.00
C ALA A 70 4.43 8.03 -29.74
N ASP A 71 5.15 8.94 -29.06
CA ASP A 71 6.57 8.76 -28.73
C ASP A 71 6.77 7.56 -27.80
N MET A 72 6.02 7.49 -26.71
CA MET A 72 6.14 6.40 -25.73
C MET A 72 5.71 5.06 -26.34
N ARG A 73 4.67 5.05 -27.19
CA ARG A 73 4.23 3.84 -27.90
C ARG A 73 5.33 3.28 -28.78
N ARG A 74 6.05 4.14 -29.52
CA ARG A 74 7.17 3.72 -30.36
C ARG A 74 8.30 3.12 -29.52
N VAL A 75 8.67 3.77 -28.43
CA VAL A 75 9.71 3.26 -27.50
C VAL A 75 9.31 1.89 -26.94
N ILE A 76 8.08 1.73 -26.47
CA ILE A 76 7.60 0.45 -25.93
C ILE A 76 7.63 -0.65 -27.00
N GLN A 77 7.20 -0.35 -28.23
CA GLN A 77 7.24 -1.33 -29.33
C GLN A 77 8.66 -1.75 -29.68
N GLU A 78 9.60 -0.81 -29.73
CA GLU A 78 11.01 -1.09 -30.02
C GLU A 78 11.69 -1.92 -28.92
N GLU A 79 11.41 -1.59 -27.65
CA GLU A 79 11.90 -2.35 -26.49
C GLU A 79 11.38 -3.80 -26.47
N LEU A 80 10.11 -4.00 -26.84
CA LEU A 80 9.52 -5.33 -26.97
C LEU A 80 10.11 -6.10 -28.17
N ALA A 81 10.23 -5.45 -29.33
CA ALA A 81 10.76 -6.08 -30.54
C ALA A 81 12.24 -6.49 -30.42
N SER A 82 13.01 -5.72 -29.66
CA SER A 82 14.42 -6.01 -29.37
C SER A 82 14.63 -7.00 -28.22
N GLY A 83 13.56 -7.44 -27.55
CA GLY A 83 13.62 -8.33 -26.39
C GLY A 83 14.19 -7.68 -25.12
N ARG A 84 14.39 -6.35 -25.11
CA ARG A 84 14.85 -5.59 -23.94
C ARG A 84 13.73 -5.34 -22.92
N ALA A 85 12.49 -5.53 -23.33
CA ALA A 85 11.33 -5.51 -22.46
C ALA A 85 10.46 -6.77 -22.60
N VAL A 86 9.79 -7.12 -21.52
CA VAL A 86 8.82 -8.23 -21.45
C VAL A 86 7.54 -7.71 -20.80
N GLU A 87 6.38 -8.01 -21.38
CA GLU A 87 5.07 -7.65 -20.81
C GLU A 87 4.37 -8.91 -20.29
N ASP A 88 3.94 -8.86 -19.02
CA ASP A 88 3.25 -9.96 -18.33
C ASP A 88 2.02 -9.46 -17.55
N ALA A 89 1.44 -10.34 -16.70
CA ALA A 89 0.29 -10.00 -15.86
C ALA A 89 0.54 -8.85 -14.87
N HIS A 90 1.79 -8.65 -14.45
CA HIS A 90 2.22 -7.61 -13.52
C HIS A 90 2.52 -6.28 -14.22
N GLY A 91 2.95 -6.32 -15.49
CA GLY A 91 3.10 -5.15 -16.34
C GLY A 91 4.28 -5.24 -17.29
N LEU A 92 4.88 -4.10 -17.63
CA LEU A 92 6.03 -4.02 -18.53
C LEU A 92 7.34 -4.03 -17.73
N HIS A 93 8.11 -5.10 -17.86
CA HIS A 93 9.49 -5.19 -17.39
C HIS A 93 10.40 -4.52 -18.42
N THR A 94 10.99 -3.39 -18.06
CA THR A 94 11.93 -2.65 -18.92
C THR A 94 12.92 -1.90 -18.05
N GLN A 95 14.13 -1.69 -18.56
CA GLN A 95 15.14 -0.83 -17.94
C GLN A 95 15.23 0.55 -18.63
N HIS A 96 14.34 0.85 -19.58
CA HIS A 96 14.39 2.08 -20.35
C HIS A 96 14.15 3.31 -19.44
N PRO A 97 15.14 4.20 -19.25
CA PRO A 97 15.07 5.28 -18.27
C PRO A 97 13.96 6.28 -18.59
N GLY A 98 13.65 6.49 -19.88
CA GLY A 98 12.57 7.37 -20.31
C GLY A 98 11.17 6.87 -19.90
N LEU A 99 10.95 5.54 -19.93
CA LEU A 99 9.67 4.94 -19.57
C LEU A 99 9.49 4.97 -18.05
N ILE A 100 10.54 4.57 -17.31
CA ILE A 100 10.56 4.60 -15.85
C ILE A 100 10.35 6.02 -15.34
N ARG A 101 11.09 7.02 -15.86
CA ARG A 101 10.96 8.42 -15.44
C ARG A 101 9.55 8.96 -15.64
N ARG A 102 8.88 8.57 -16.72
CA ARG A 102 7.53 9.05 -17.04
C ARG A 102 6.43 8.33 -16.25
N ALA A 103 6.69 7.08 -15.85
CA ALA A 103 5.82 6.27 -15.01
C ALA A 103 5.95 6.59 -13.50
N LYS A 104 7.14 6.99 -13.05
CA LYS A 104 7.48 7.19 -11.64
C LYS A 104 6.55 8.21 -10.96
N ASP A 105 6.25 7.96 -9.69
CA ASP A 105 5.44 8.81 -8.81
C ASP A 105 3.99 8.99 -9.26
N ARG A 106 3.53 8.20 -10.24
CA ARG A 106 2.14 8.16 -10.68
C ARG A 106 1.34 7.19 -9.82
N TRP A 107 0.23 7.70 -9.32
CA TRP A 107 -0.79 6.96 -8.62
C TRP A 107 -1.73 6.29 -9.62
N TYR A 108 -2.20 5.08 -9.31
CA TYR A 108 -3.17 4.34 -10.12
C TYR A 108 -4.15 3.58 -9.21
N VAL A 109 -5.32 3.25 -9.75
CA VAL A 109 -6.36 2.52 -9.02
C VAL A 109 -5.98 1.04 -8.96
N PRO A 110 -5.90 0.40 -7.78
CA PRO A 110 -5.65 -1.03 -7.69
C PRO A 110 -6.74 -1.81 -8.44
N ASP A 111 -6.32 -2.74 -9.29
CA ASP A 111 -7.22 -3.55 -10.10
C ASP A 111 -7.85 -4.67 -9.24
N PRO A 112 -9.19 -4.75 -9.12
CA PRO A 112 -9.86 -5.81 -8.37
C PRO A 112 -9.55 -7.24 -8.89
N GLY A 113 -9.12 -7.37 -10.15
CA GLY A 113 -8.70 -8.65 -10.73
C GLY A 113 -7.25 -9.05 -10.44
N LYS A 114 -6.44 -8.17 -9.82
CA LYS A 114 -5.02 -8.43 -9.54
C LYS A 114 -4.77 -8.63 -8.05
N ALA A 115 -4.71 -9.90 -7.64
CA ALA A 115 -4.54 -10.32 -6.24
C ALA A 115 -3.33 -9.65 -5.52
N ALA A 116 -2.24 -9.38 -6.23
CA ALA A 116 -1.05 -8.73 -5.66
C ALA A 116 -1.27 -7.26 -5.25
N ASP A 117 -2.12 -6.53 -5.96
CA ASP A 117 -2.46 -5.13 -5.64
C ASP A 117 -3.40 -5.07 -4.43
N LEU A 118 -4.35 -6.00 -4.36
CA LEU A 118 -5.21 -6.21 -3.20
C LEU A 118 -4.42 -6.61 -1.95
N GLU A 119 -3.41 -7.47 -2.11
CA GLU A 119 -2.59 -7.95 -0.99
C GLU A 119 -1.72 -6.84 -0.41
N LYS A 120 -1.12 -5.98 -1.25
CA LYS A 120 -0.36 -4.80 -0.77
C LYS A 120 -1.23 -3.76 -0.08
N LEU A 121 -2.41 -3.44 -0.64
CA LEU A 121 -3.33 -2.49 -0.02
C LEU A 121 -3.88 -3.04 1.31
N ARG A 122 -4.18 -4.34 1.34
CA ARG A 122 -4.61 -5.07 2.53
C ARG A 122 -3.52 -5.08 3.59
N GLU A 123 -2.29 -5.50 3.27
CA GLU A 123 -1.17 -5.53 4.22
C GLU A 123 -0.94 -4.14 4.83
N ARG A 124 -1.01 -3.07 4.02
CA ARG A 124 -0.85 -1.70 4.51
C ARG A 124 -1.98 -1.24 5.44
N THR A 125 -3.22 -1.60 5.12
CA THR A 125 -4.39 -1.33 5.98
C THR A 125 -4.27 -2.07 7.30
N LEU A 126 -3.90 -3.35 7.25
CA LEU A 126 -3.69 -4.21 8.41
C LEU A 126 -2.57 -3.67 9.32
N LEU A 127 -1.47 -3.15 8.75
CA LEU A 127 -0.39 -2.52 9.53
C LEU A 127 -0.81 -1.20 10.19
N LYS A 128 -1.63 -0.38 9.52
CA LYS A 128 -2.16 0.85 10.12
C LYS A 128 -3.06 0.53 11.31
N GLU A 129 -3.95 -0.46 11.16
CA GLU A 129 -4.81 -0.92 12.24
C GLU A 129 -3.99 -1.52 13.40
N PHE A 130 -2.90 -2.23 13.10
CA PHE A 130 -1.98 -2.73 14.12
C PHE A 130 -1.31 -1.62 14.94
N GLU A 131 -0.93 -0.50 14.31
CA GLU A 131 -0.36 0.64 15.04
C GLU A 131 -1.34 1.23 16.05
N GLU A 132 -2.65 1.19 15.78
CA GLU A 132 -3.67 1.58 16.77
C GLU A 132 -3.64 0.65 18.00
N TYR A 133 -3.44 -0.66 17.80
CA TYR A 133 -3.33 -1.63 18.89
C TYR A 133 -2.04 -1.46 19.71
N ARG A 134 -0.95 -1.12 19.03
CA ARG A 134 0.32 -0.78 19.67
C ARG A 134 0.17 0.46 20.54
N ALA A 135 -0.46 1.51 20.02
CA ALA A 135 -0.70 2.77 20.71
C ALA A 135 -1.76 2.68 21.83
N PHE A 136 -2.64 1.68 21.77
CA PHE A 136 -3.69 1.46 22.77
C PHE A 136 -3.12 1.38 24.19
N LYS A 137 -3.64 2.20 25.10
CA LYS A 137 -3.20 2.32 26.49
C LYS A 137 -4.03 1.48 27.47
N GLY A 138 -5.12 0.86 27.01
CA GLY A 138 -5.94 0.00 27.86
C GLY A 138 -5.30 -1.37 28.12
N ARG A 139 -5.86 -2.09 29.09
CA ARG A 139 -5.34 -3.38 29.56
C ARG A 139 -5.57 -4.54 28.58
N ARG A 140 -6.73 -4.57 27.92
CA ARG A 140 -7.16 -5.66 27.02
C ARG A 140 -7.90 -5.10 25.81
N LEU A 141 -7.56 -5.56 24.61
CA LEU A 141 -8.24 -5.23 23.36
C LEU A 141 -9.53 -6.06 23.28
N THR A 142 -10.66 -5.38 23.11
CA THR A 142 -11.99 -6.02 23.02
C THR A 142 -12.53 -6.09 21.59
N ARG A 143 -12.04 -5.22 20.70
CA ARG A 143 -12.34 -5.23 19.27
C ARG A 143 -11.04 -5.08 18.50
N PHE A 144 -10.68 -6.11 17.76
CA PHE A 144 -9.48 -6.13 16.92
C PHE A 144 -9.64 -7.16 15.81
N ARG A 145 -8.88 -6.99 14.74
CA ARG A 145 -8.82 -7.90 13.60
C ARG A 145 -7.56 -8.74 13.72
N LEU A 146 -7.74 -10.06 13.83
CA LEU A 146 -6.62 -11.02 13.93
C LEU A 146 -5.61 -10.89 12.79
N GLU A 147 -6.09 -10.61 11.57
CA GLU A 147 -5.21 -10.40 10.41
C GLU A 147 -4.30 -9.18 10.56
N ALA A 148 -4.75 -8.12 11.26
CA ALA A 148 -3.95 -6.92 11.51
C ALA A 148 -2.84 -7.22 12.53
N VAL A 149 -3.17 -7.98 13.58
CA VAL A 149 -2.19 -8.50 14.52
C VAL A 149 -1.14 -9.36 13.80
N ARG A 150 -1.58 -10.25 12.90
CA ARG A 150 -0.64 -11.08 12.12
C ARG A 150 0.27 -10.24 11.24
N ALA A 151 -0.26 -9.27 10.49
CA ALA A 151 0.57 -8.39 9.67
C ALA A 151 1.59 -7.60 10.51
N GLY A 152 1.15 -7.09 11.66
CA GLY A 152 2.00 -6.35 12.60
C GLY A 152 3.13 -7.19 13.19
N PHE A 153 2.83 -8.39 13.69
CA PHE A 153 3.83 -9.27 14.26
C PHE A 153 4.84 -9.75 13.21
N LYS A 154 4.39 -10.01 11.97
CA LYS A 154 5.29 -10.32 10.84
C LYS A 154 6.34 -9.23 10.66
N ARG A 155 5.88 -7.97 10.59
CA ARG A 155 6.74 -6.81 10.38
C ARG A 155 7.68 -6.61 11.57
N ALA A 156 7.14 -6.63 12.79
CA ALA A 156 7.92 -6.50 14.01
C ALA A 156 9.01 -7.58 14.11
N TRP A 157 8.70 -8.82 13.70
CA TRP A 157 9.66 -9.92 13.67
C TRP A 157 10.80 -9.67 12.66
N GLN A 158 10.46 -9.21 11.45
CA GLN A 158 11.44 -8.85 10.41
C GLN A 158 12.36 -7.70 10.85
N GLU A 159 11.80 -6.75 11.60
CA GLU A 159 12.51 -5.59 12.16
C GLU A 159 13.21 -5.90 13.49
N ARG A 160 13.09 -7.13 14.01
CA ARG A 160 13.60 -7.58 15.33
C ARG A 160 13.03 -6.81 16.52
N ASP A 161 11.85 -6.19 16.36
CA ASP A 161 11.10 -5.55 17.44
C ASP A 161 10.26 -6.59 18.20
N TYR A 162 10.95 -7.46 18.94
CA TYR A 162 10.33 -8.50 19.76
C TYR A 162 9.53 -7.91 20.93
N ALA A 163 9.92 -6.74 21.41
CA ALA A 163 9.22 -6.04 22.50
C ALA A 163 7.79 -5.64 22.08
N THR A 164 7.60 -5.13 20.87
CA THR A 164 6.26 -4.80 20.36
C THR A 164 5.38 -6.04 20.23
N ILE A 165 5.93 -7.18 19.80
CA ILE A 165 5.19 -8.45 19.71
C ILE A 165 4.65 -8.84 21.09
N ILE A 166 5.51 -8.88 22.11
CA ILE A 166 5.14 -9.25 23.48
C ILE A 166 4.13 -8.25 24.06
N ALA A 167 4.37 -6.95 23.87
CA ALA A 167 3.53 -5.89 24.43
C ALA A 167 2.10 -5.91 23.86
N VAL A 168 1.95 -6.17 22.56
CA VAL A 168 0.63 -6.27 21.94
C VAL A 168 -0.01 -7.62 22.24
N ALA A 169 0.74 -8.73 22.24
CA ALA A 169 0.22 -10.05 22.60
C ALA A 169 -0.41 -10.08 24.01
N ARG A 170 0.22 -9.41 24.99
CA ARG A 170 -0.33 -9.30 26.36
C ARG A 170 -1.65 -8.55 26.46
N LYS A 171 -2.00 -7.72 25.46
CA LYS A 171 -3.28 -7.02 25.40
C LYS A 171 -4.37 -7.86 24.72
N ILE A 172 -4.00 -8.97 24.07
CA ILE A 172 -4.92 -9.86 23.37
C ILE A 172 -5.41 -10.93 24.36
N PRO A 173 -6.70 -11.30 24.35
CA PRO A 173 -7.20 -12.50 25.03
C PRO A 173 -6.32 -13.73 24.78
N GLU A 174 -5.90 -14.41 25.84
CA GLU A 174 -5.05 -15.60 25.71
C GLU A 174 -5.74 -16.72 24.93
N GLU A 175 -7.06 -16.86 25.10
CA GLU A 175 -7.87 -17.81 24.33
C GLU A 175 -7.71 -17.58 22.82
N VAL A 176 -7.78 -16.31 22.39
CA VAL A 176 -7.67 -15.91 20.99
C VAL A 176 -6.23 -16.05 20.47
N LEU A 177 -5.22 -15.86 21.33
CA LEU A 177 -3.82 -16.04 20.96
C LEU A 177 -3.51 -17.53 20.72
N GLN A 178 -4.05 -18.43 21.55
CA GLN A 178 -3.84 -19.88 21.43
C GLN A 178 -4.60 -20.49 20.25
N GLU A 179 -5.76 -19.93 19.88
CA GLU A 179 -6.51 -20.32 18.68
C GLU A 179 -5.76 -20.03 17.36
N ASP A 180 -4.73 -19.18 17.39
CA ASP A 180 -3.95 -18.77 16.23
C ASP A 180 -2.49 -19.28 16.31
N PRO A 181 -2.16 -20.41 15.65
CA PRO A 181 -0.83 -21.00 15.73
C PRO A 181 0.30 -20.07 15.29
N LYS A 182 0.04 -19.12 14.38
CA LYS A 182 1.06 -18.17 13.89
C LYS A 182 1.34 -17.08 14.91
N LEU A 183 0.29 -16.55 15.56
CA LEU A 183 0.46 -15.55 16.61
C LEU A 183 1.13 -16.15 17.84
N LEU A 184 0.72 -17.36 18.25
CA LEU A 184 1.36 -18.09 19.33
C LEU A 184 2.85 -18.34 19.03
N MET A 185 3.17 -18.84 17.84
CA MET A 185 4.55 -19.05 17.41
C MET A 185 5.40 -17.78 17.51
N TRP A 186 4.92 -16.64 17.00
CA TRP A 186 5.68 -15.39 17.07
C TRP A 186 5.82 -14.86 18.49
N TYR A 187 4.79 -15.03 19.33
CA TYR A 187 4.88 -14.68 20.73
C TYR A 187 5.93 -15.52 21.46
N ASP A 188 5.88 -16.84 21.35
CA ASP A 188 6.82 -17.75 22.02
C ASP A 188 8.26 -17.51 21.57
N GLN A 189 8.46 -17.30 20.27
CA GLN A 189 9.77 -16.97 19.72
C GLN A 189 10.25 -15.60 20.21
N ALA A 190 9.38 -14.59 20.29
CA ALA A 190 9.74 -13.26 20.81
C ALA A 190 10.09 -13.32 22.30
N VAL A 191 9.33 -14.06 23.11
CA VAL A 191 9.62 -14.30 24.54
C VAL A 191 10.96 -15.00 24.70
N THR A 192 11.24 -16.06 23.92
CA THR A 192 12.52 -16.77 23.96
C THR A 192 13.70 -15.86 23.60
N ARG A 193 13.53 -14.94 22.64
CA ARG A 193 14.57 -13.98 22.25
C ARG A 193 14.78 -12.84 23.23
N MET A 194 13.74 -12.44 23.97
CA MET A 194 13.79 -11.36 24.96
C MET A 194 14.14 -11.85 26.38
N GLY A 195 13.82 -13.10 26.71
CA GLY A 195 14.15 -13.75 27.99
C GLY A 195 15.42 -14.58 27.95
N GLY A 196 16.19 -14.49 26.85
CA GLY A 196 17.51 -15.10 26.69
C GLY A 196 18.67 -14.22 27.17
N GLU A 197 18.41 -13.30 28.09
CA GLU A 197 19.40 -12.61 28.94
C GLU A 197 19.17 -12.97 30.40
#